data_AF-A0A3C0B6S9-F1
#
_entry.id   AF-A0A3C0B6S9-F1
#
_cell.length_a   1.000
_cell.length_b   1.000
_cell.length_c   1.000
_cell.angle_alpha   90.00
_cell.angle_beta   90.00
_cell.angle_gamma   90.00
#
_symmetry.space_group_name_H-M   'P 1'
#
loop_
_entity.id
_entity.type
_entity.pdbx_description
1 polymer ?
#
loop_
_entity_poly.entity_id
_entity_poly.type
_entity_poly.pdbx_seq_one_letter_code
_entity_poly.pdbx_strand_id
1 'polypeptide(L)'
;IFKAFYAPHHVNQLVRDGNLIRERIMPGLAIIYILATASFAFGLINRFISIPVPEIDAVWIFAFLVSAITIIWISKNLLVSFTGSLFRVAHFASEFILTNIVFNIVTGLIVFPVVFSWFYTGEATLLYVIAGIYIIIYSYRFLRLFLVGLKVQSFSVVYLFLYLCTLEILPVLILAKLINLFD
;
A
#
# COMPACT_ATOMS: atom_id res chain seq x y z
N ILE A 1 -8.20 14.68 -7.72
CA ILE A 1 -8.03 13.45 -6.91
C ILE A 1 -8.66 12.22 -7.60
N PHE A 2 -9.97 12.18 -7.85
CA PHE A 2 -10.61 11.03 -8.54
C PHE A 2 -10.06 10.74 -9.95
N LYS A 3 -9.69 11.76 -10.73
CA LYS A 3 -9.05 11.56 -12.05
C LYS A 3 -7.63 10.97 -11.98
N ALA A 4 -6.91 11.19 -10.86
CA ALA A 4 -5.57 10.64 -10.61
C ALA A 4 -5.61 9.17 -10.14
N PHE A 5 -6.78 8.73 -9.66
CA PHE A 5 -7.05 7.32 -9.41
C PHE A 5 -7.05 6.52 -10.72
N TYR A 6 -7.60 7.08 -11.80
CA TYR A 6 -7.83 6.38 -13.07
C TYR A 6 -6.70 6.52 -14.09
N ALA A 7 -6.04 7.69 -14.20
CA ALA A 7 -5.06 7.93 -15.27
C ALA A 7 -3.64 8.25 -14.75
N PRO A 8 -2.59 7.56 -15.25
CA PRO A 8 -1.20 7.80 -14.84
C PRO A 8 -0.66 9.17 -15.26
N HIS A 9 -1.13 9.75 -16.37
CA HIS A 9 -0.68 11.08 -16.83
C HIS A 9 -1.02 12.19 -15.82
N HIS A 10 -2.16 12.09 -15.13
CA HIS A 10 -2.52 13.09 -14.12
C HIS A 10 -1.68 12.96 -12.85
N VAL A 11 -1.18 11.76 -12.53
CA VAL A 11 -0.22 11.59 -11.42
C VAL A 11 1.08 12.33 -11.72
N ASN A 12 1.63 12.23 -12.94
CA ASN A 12 2.84 12.99 -13.30
C ASN A 12 2.60 14.50 -13.34
N GLN A 13 1.40 14.97 -13.69
CA GLN A 13 1.04 16.38 -13.52
C GLN A 13 0.98 16.78 -12.04
N LEU A 14 0.40 15.95 -11.17
CA LEU A 14 0.31 16.21 -9.73
C LEU A 14 1.67 16.14 -9.01
N VAL A 15 2.61 15.32 -9.50
CA VAL A 15 4.02 15.30 -9.07
C VAL A 15 4.73 16.56 -9.53
N ARG A 16 4.48 17.02 -10.77
CA ARG A 16 5.09 18.23 -11.34
C ARG A 16 4.54 19.51 -10.70
N ASP A 17 3.28 19.49 -10.29
CA ASP A 17 2.64 20.58 -9.56
C ASP A 17 3.12 20.63 -8.10
N GLY A 18 3.69 19.54 -7.55
CA GLY A 18 4.32 19.50 -6.22
C GLY A 18 3.42 19.89 -5.04
N ASN A 19 2.15 20.21 -5.30
CA ASN A 19 1.34 21.00 -4.38
C ASN A 19 0.52 20.14 -3.42
N LEU A 20 0.25 18.87 -3.76
CA LEU A 20 -0.59 18.02 -2.92
C LEU A 20 0.04 17.66 -1.57
N ILE A 21 1.33 17.34 -1.53
CA ILE A 21 2.04 16.97 -0.28
C ILE A 21 2.19 18.19 0.63
N ARG A 22 2.28 19.38 0.04
CA ARG A 22 2.44 20.65 0.74
C ARG A 22 1.11 21.29 1.16
N GLU A 23 -0.01 20.84 0.60
CA GLU A 23 -1.32 21.32 1.00
C GLU A 23 -1.75 20.79 2.37
N ARG A 24 -2.17 21.71 3.23
CA ARG A 24 -2.62 21.49 4.62
C ARG A 24 -3.76 20.47 4.75
N ILE A 25 -4.44 20.18 3.64
CA ILE A 25 -5.55 19.23 3.53
C ILE A 25 -5.05 17.78 3.65
N MET A 26 -3.83 17.48 3.19
CA MET A 26 -3.30 16.12 3.15
C MET A 26 -3.18 15.42 4.53
N PRO A 27 -2.64 16.05 5.59
CA PRO A 27 -2.60 15.42 6.91
C PRO A 27 -3.99 15.16 7.50
N GLY A 28 -4.97 16.05 7.23
CA GLY A 28 -6.35 15.87 7.68
C GLY A 28 -6.99 14.60 7.08
N LEU A 29 -6.83 14.39 5.77
CA LEU A 29 -7.39 13.19 5.11
C LEU A 29 -6.62 11.92 5.48
N ALA A 30 -5.33 12.00 5.78
CA ALA A 30 -4.56 10.87 6.30
C ALA A 30 -5.08 10.41 7.68
N ILE A 31 -5.42 11.35 8.56
CA ILE A 31 -6.02 11.05 9.87
C ILE A 31 -7.37 10.34 9.69
N ILE A 32 -8.22 10.81 8.78
CA ILE A 32 -9.51 10.16 8.48
C ILE A 32 -9.30 8.71 8.05
N TYR A 33 -8.33 8.44 7.18
CA TYR A 33 -7.98 7.08 6.78
C TYR A 33 -7.52 6.22 7.97
N ILE A 34 -6.64 6.74 8.83
CA ILE A 34 -6.15 6.03 10.02
C ILE A 34 -7.30 5.70 10.99
N LEU A 35 -8.19 6.66 11.25
CA LEU A 35 -9.34 6.44 12.14
C LEU A 35 -10.34 5.44 11.54
N ALA A 36 -10.63 5.53 10.23
CA ALA A 36 -11.52 4.59 9.56
C ALA A 36 -10.96 3.16 9.57
N THR A 37 -9.67 2.99 9.27
CA THR A 37 -9.00 1.68 9.30
C THR A 37 -8.92 1.10 10.72
N ALA A 38 -8.59 1.92 11.72
CA ALA A 38 -8.56 1.48 13.12
C ALA A 38 -9.93 1.03 13.62
N SER A 39 -10.99 1.77 13.25
CA SER A 39 -12.38 1.43 13.61
C SER A 39 -12.82 0.11 12.99
N PHE A 40 -12.48 -0.12 11.71
CA PHE A 40 -12.75 -1.39 11.04
C PHE A 40 -12.00 -2.56 11.70
N ALA A 41 -10.71 -2.38 12.03
CA ALA A 41 -9.91 -3.39 12.72
C ALA A 41 -10.48 -3.72 14.12
N PHE A 42 -10.90 -2.71 14.87
CA PHE A 42 -11.56 -2.89 16.16
C PHE A 42 -12.87 -3.69 16.03
N GLY A 43 -13.69 -3.39 15.01
CA GLY A 43 -14.92 -4.14 14.73
C GLY A 43 -14.69 -5.61 14.39
N LEU A 44 -13.62 -5.93 13.66
CA LEU A 44 -13.23 -7.31 13.39
C LEU A 44 -12.79 -8.03 14.65
N ILE A 45 -11.95 -7.40 15.49
CA ILE A 45 -11.47 -8.00 16.74
C ILE A 45 -12.65 -8.32 17.66
N ASN A 46 -13.55 -7.36 17.89
CA ASN A 46 -14.71 -7.59 18.76
C ASN A 46 -15.63 -8.71 18.25
N ARG A 47 -15.69 -8.92 16.93
CA ARG A 47 -16.56 -9.95 16.32
C ARG A 47 -15.93 -11.34 16.34
N PHE A 48 -14.64 -11.45 16.06
CA PHE A 48 -13.94 -12.75 15.96
C PHE A 48 -13.39 -13.23 17.31
N ILE A 49 -13.05 -12.30 18.18
CA ILE A 49 -12.48 -12.55 19.49
C ILE A 49 -13.53 -12.06 20.49
N SER A 50 -14.42 -12.96 20.90
CA SER A 50 -15.50 -12.72 21.87
C SER A 50 -14.97 -12.48 23.28
N ILE A 51 -13.97 -11.60 23.45
CA ILE A 51 -13.50 -11.15 24.75
C ILE A 51 -14.49 -10.07 25.20
N PRO A 52 -15.19 -10.25 26.34
CA PRO A 52 -15.93 -9.17 26.96
C PRO A 52 -14.90 -8.14 27.42
N VAL A 53 -14.65 -7.13 26.59
CA VAL A 53 -13.75 -6.02 26.91
C VAL A 53 -14.46 -5.09 27.88
N PRO A 54 -13.95 -4.91 29.11
CA PRO A 54 -14.35 -3.78 29.95
C PRO A 54 -14.15 -2.48 29.16
N GLU A 55 -15.05 -1.50 29.28
CA GLU A 55 -15.02 -0.25 28.51
C GLU A 55 -13.68 0.50 28.63
N ILE A 56 -12.97 0.34 29.76
CA ILE A 56 -11.65 0.92 30.00
C ILE A 56 -10.58 0.24 29.11
N ASP A 57 -10.66 -1.07 28.89
CA ASP A 57 -9.73 -1.81 28.04
C ASP A 57 -9.96 -1.54 26.55
N ALA A 58 -11.21 -1.27 26.15
CA ALA A 58 -11.56 -0.97 24.76
C ALA A 58 -10.85 0.28 24.22
N VAL A 59 -10.74 1.33 25.03
CA VAL A 59 -10.05 2.58 24.64
C VAL A 59 -8.55 2.34 24.45
N TRP A 60 -7.92 1.57 25.35
CA TRP A 60 -6.50 1.22 25.23
C TRP A 60 -6.21 0.36 23.99
N ILE A 61 -7.08 -0.60 23.69
CA ILE A 61 -6.98 -1.44 22.48
C ILE A 61 -7.12 -0.58 21.23
N PHE A 62 -8.06 0.35 21.20
CA PHE A 62 -8.24 1.28 20.07
C PHE A 62 -7.03 2.20 19.90
N ALA A 63 -6.50 2.78 20.98
CA ALA A 63 -5.30 3.61 20.95
C ALA A 63 -4.07 2.82 20.46
N PHE A 64 -3.95 1.56 20.89
CA PHE A 64 -2.91 0.65 20.42
C PHE A 64 -3.05 0.38 18.91
N LEU A 65 -4.26 0.13 18.40
CA LEU A 65 -4.50 -0.06 16.96
C LEU A 65 -4.14 1.17 16.14
N VAL A 66 -4.57 2.36 16.58
CA VAL A 66 -4.25 3.63 15.91
C VAL A 66 -2.74 3.85 15.84
N SER A 67 -2.03 3.65 16.96
CA SER A 67 -0.58 3.79 17.01
C SER A 67 0.14 2.75 16.14
N ALA A 68 -0.26 1.47 16.20
CA ALA A 68 0.30 0.41 15.38
C ALA A 68 0.14 0.68 13.88
N ILE A 69 -1.07 1.09 13.44
CA ILE A 69 -1.35 1.43 12.03
C ILE A 69 -0.49 2.62 11.58
N THR A 70 -0.36 3.64 12.43
CA THR A 70 0.46 4.82 12.14
C THR A 70 1.93 4.45 11.98
N ILE A 71 2.47 3.61 12.88
CA ILE A 71 3.86 3.13 12.83
C ILE A 71 4.11 2.33 11.55
N ILE A 72 3.20 1.42 11.19
CA ILE A 72 3.29 0.63 9.95
C ILE A 72 3.27 1.53 8.72
N TRP A 73 2.44 2.58 8.74
CA TRP A 73 2.37 3.52 7.62
C TRP A 73 3.67 4.32 7.48
N ILE A 74 4.22 4.83 8.58
CA ILE A 74 5.49 5.59 8.58
C ILE A 74 6.65 4.69 8.13
N SER A 75 6.77 3.48 8.69
CA SER A 75 7.86 2.56 8.37
C SER A 75 7.85 2.16 6.89
N LYS A 76 6.67 1.91 6.31
CA LYS A 76 6.53 1.60 4.89
C LYS A 76 7.01 2.76 4.00
N ASN A 77 6.63 3.99 4.32
CA ASN A 77 7.08 5.16 3.55
C ASN A 77 8.59 5.36 3.67
N LEU A 78 9.14 5.11 4.85
CA LEU A 78 10.58 5.21 5.11
C LEU A 78 11.37 4.18 4.30
N LEU A 79 10.94 2.91 4.31
CA LEU A 79 11.58 1.84 3.53
C LEU A 79 11.60 2.15 2.04
N VAL A 80 10.47 2.61 1.49
CA VAL A 80 10.38 2.97 0.06
C VAL A 80 11.33 4.12 -0.29
N SER A 81 11.46 5.12 0.59
CA SER A 81 12.40 6.22 0.40
C SER A 81 13.86 5.74 0.44
N PHE A 82 14.20 4.85 1.38
CA PHE A 82 15.52 4.24 1.47
C PHE A 82 15.87 3.43 0.23
N THR A 83 14.95 2.59 -0.26
CA THR A 83 15.14 1.83 -1.50
C THR A 83 15.29 2.77 -2.71
N GLY A 84 14.51 3.85 -2.78
CA GLY A 84 14.61 4.85 -3.84
C GLY A 84 15.98 5.55 -3.90
N SER A 85 16.54 5.88 -2.74
CA SER A 85 17.87 6.49 -2.62
C SER A 85 19.00 5.51 -2.98
N LEU A 86 18.91 4.26 -2.50
CA LEU A 86 19.94 3.24 -2.69
C LEU A 86 20.11 2.86 -4.17
N PHE A 87 19.02 2.78 -4.93
CA PHE A 87 19.06 2.37 -6.35
C PHE A 87 19.20 3.56 -7.34
N ARG A 88 19.35 4.81 -6.86
CA ARG A 88 19.32 6.04 -7.71
C ARG A 88 18.05 6.18 -8.55
N VAL A 89 16.95 5.60 -8.10
CA VAL A 89 15.62 5.62 -8.75
C VAL A 89 14.67 6.54 -7.96
N ALA A 90 15.20 7.64 -7.42
CA ALA A 90 14.49 8.54 -6.51
C ALA A 90 13.23 9.18 -7.13
N HIS A 91 13.24 9.41 -8.45
CA HIS A 91 12.09 9.94 -9.17
C HIS A 91 10.89 8.98 -9.21
N PHE A 92 11.14 7.68 -9.36
CA PHE A 92 10.05 6.70 -9.36
C PHE A 92 9.60 6.35 -7.94
N ALA A 93 10.51 6.42 -6.97
CA ALA A 93 10.15 6.27 -5.56
C ALA A 93 9.19 7.38 -5.11
N SER A 94 9.39 8.63 -5.55
CA SER A 94 8.47 9.72 -5.24
C SER A 94 7.11 9.59 -5.94
N GLU A 95 7.07 9.16 -7.21
CA GLU A 95 5.81 8.84 -7.92
C GLU A 95 5.04 7.71 -7.22
N PHE A 96 5.74 6.68 -6.74
CA PHE A 96 5.17 5.56 -6.01
C PHE A 96 4.59 6.01 -4.67
N ILE A 97 5.34 6.81 -3.90
CA ILE A 97 4.89 7.34 -2.61
C ILE A 97 3.64 8.22 -2.80
N LEU A 98 3.64 9.12 -3.79
CA LEU A 98 2.49 9.97 -4.06
C LEU A 98 1.26 9.14 -4.45
N THR A 99 1.43 8.17 -5.35
CA THR A 99 0.35 7.28 -5.77
C THR A 99 -0.23 6.54 -4.56
N ASN A 100 0.63 5.95 -3.72
CA ASN A 100 0.24 5.27 -2.49
C ASN A 100 -0.57 6.16 -1.54
N ILE A 101 -0.12 7.40 -1.32
CA ILE A 101 -0.80 8.37 -0.47
C ILE A 101 -2.19 8.71 -1.02
N VAL A 102 -2.29 8.99 -2.33
CA VAL A 102 -3.57 9.30 -2.98
C VAL A 102 -4.55 8.12 -2.84
N PHE A 103 -4.07 6.88 -3.01
CA PHE A 103 -4.88 5.70 -2.79
C PHE A 103 -5.41 5.60 -1.37
N ASN A 104 -4.56 5.78 -0.35
CA ASN A 104 -4.97 5.73 1.03
C ASN A 104 -6.01 6.81 1.34
N ILE A 105 -5.83 8.02 0.83
CA ILE A 105 -6.77 9.14 0.99
C ILE A 105 -8.13 8.81 0.38
N VAL A 106 -8.17 8.33 -0.87
CA VAL A 106 -9.41 7.94 -1.55
C VAL A 106 -10.10 6.80 -0.80
N THR A 107 -9.33 5.83 -0.32
CA THR A 107 -9.85 4.72 0.49
C THR A 107 -10.48 5.23 1.77
N GLY A 108 -9.81 6.12 2.50
CA GLY A 108 -10.33 6.73 3.71
C GLY A 108 -11.64 7.48 3.46
N LEU A 109 -11.72 8.26 2.38
CA LEU A 109 -12.92 9.02 2.02
C LEU A 109 -14.14 8.13 1.71
N ILE A 110 -13.92 7.00 1.01
CA ILE A 110 -14.99 6.07 0.65
C ILE A 110 -15.42 5.23 1.87
N VAL A 111 -14.46 4.77 2.67
CA VAL A 111 -14.72 3.87 3.79
C VAL A 111 -15.31 4.60 5.00
N PHE A 112 -14.94 5.87 5.21
CA PHE A 112 -15.40 6.67 6.35
C PHE A 112 -16.93 6.70 6.55
N PRO A 113 -17.77 7.05 5.55
CA PRO A 113 -19.22 7.06 5.75
C PRO A 113 -19.81 5.67 6.06
N VAL A 114 -19.21 4.61 5.53
CA VAL A 114 -19.66 3.23 5.77
C VAL A 114 -19.30 2.78 7.18
N VAL A 115 -18.09 3.11 7.65
CA VAL A 115 -17.65 2.85 9.03
C VAL A 115 -18.50 3.62 10.03
N PHE A 116 -18.81 4.90 9.73
CA PHE A 116 -19.70 5.69 10.57
C PHE A 116 -21.09 5.04 10.69
N SER A 117 -21.65 4.58 9.57
CA SER A 117 -22.94 3.87 9.55
C SER A 117 -22.91 2.57 10.36
N TRP A 118 -21.80 1.82 10.27
CA TRP A 118 -21.62 0.60 11.06
C TRP A 118 -21.56 0.88 12.57
N PHE A 119 -20.89 1.95 12.99
CA PHE A 119 -20.76 2.28 14.42
C PHE A 119 -22.13 2.48 15.11
N TYR A 120 -23.11 3.04 14.40
CA TYR A 120 -24.46 3.25 14.95
C TYR A 120 -25.37 2.03 14.85
N THR A 121 -25.19 1.19 13.83
CA THR A 121 -26.09 0.05 13.57
C THR A 121 -25.60 -1.25 14.18
N GLY A 122 -24.28 -1.42 14.36
CA GLY A 122 -23.67 -2.66 14.86
C GLY A 122 -23.85 -3.87 13.92
N GLU A 123 -24.38 -3.64 12.72
CA GLU A 123 -24.77 -4.71 11.80
C GLU A 123 -23.58 -5.42 11.17
N ALA A 124 -23.56 -6.75 11.24
CA ALA A 124 -22.45 -7.55 10.71
C ALA A 124 -22.35 -7.44 9.17
N THR A 125 -23.48 -7.21 8.49
CA THR A 125 -23.55 -7.03 7.04
C THR A 125 -22.68 -5.85 6.57
N LEU A 126 -22.64 -4.75 7.33
CA LEU A 126 -21.85 -3.58 6.99
C LEU A 126 -20.34 -3.83 7.14
N LEU A 127 -19.90 -4.65 8.09
CA LEU A 127 -18.50 -5.06 8.18
C LEU A 127 -18.05 -5.83 6.93
N TYR A 128 -18.88 -6.73 6.40
CA TYR A 128 -18.57 -7.44 5.16
C TYR A 128 -18.53 -6.50 3.95
N VAL A 129 -19.40 -5.48 3.91
CA VAL A 129 -19.36 -4.44 2.86
C VAL A 129 -18.05 -3.66 2.94
N ILE A 130 -17.64 -3.22 4.14
CA ILE A 130 -16.36 -2.52 4.34
C ILE A 130 -15.18 -3.41 3.90
N ALA A 131 -15.19 -4.69 4.28
CA ALA A 131 -14.19 -5.66 3.85
C ALA A 131 -14.14 -5.80 2.31
N GLY A 132 -15.29 -5.89 1.66
CA GLY A 132 -15.39 -5.95 0.19
C GLY A 132 -14.82 -4.71 -0.49
N ILE A 133 -15.11 -3.51 0.04
CA ILE A 133 -14.54 -2.25 -0.45
C ILE A 133 -13.02 -2.26 -0.33
N TYR A 134 -12.47 -2.69 0.81
CA TYR A 134 -11.02 -2.80 1.00
C TYR A 134 -10.41 -3.78 -0.01
N ILE A 135 -11.00 -4.96 -0.20
CA ILE A 135 -10.50 -5.97 -1.15
C ILE A 135 -10.45 -5.37 -2.56
N ILE A 136 -11.54 -4.77 -3.04
CA ILE A 136 -11.60 -4.19 -4.39
C ILE A 136 -10.53 -3.11 -4.57
N ILE A 137 -10.40 -2.19 -3.62
CA ILE A 137 -9.45 -1.08 -3.71
C ILE A 137 -8.01 -1.60 -3.64
N TYR A 138 -7.69 -2.52 -2.74
CA TYR A 138 -6.34 -3.08 -2.63
C TYR A 138 -5.97 -3.94 -3.85
N SER A 139 -6.91 -4.71 -4.41
CA SER A 139 -6.70 -5.45 -5.66
C SER A 139 -6.40 -4.49 -6.82
N TYR A 140 -7.22 -3.45 -6.99
CA TYR A 140 -6.99 -2.45 -8.05
C TYR A 140 -5.64 -1.73 -7.85
N ARG A 141 -5.31 -1.37 -6.61
CA ARG A 141 -4.02 -0.78 -6.25
C ARG A 141 -2.86 -1.71 -6.60
N PHE A 142 -2.96 -2.99 -6.27
CA PHE A 142 -1.92 -3.99 -6.58
C PHE A 142 -1.72 -4.10 -8.09
N LEU A 143 -2.79 -4.25 -8.86
CA LEU A 143 -2.75 -4.28 -10.32
C LEU A 143 -2.10 -3.01 -10.90
N ARG A 144 -2.46 -1.83 -10.39
CA ARG A 144 -1.90 -0.58 -10.87
C ARG A 144 -0.41 -0.44 -10.54
N LEU A 145 0.00 -0.79 -9.31
CA LEU A 145 1.41 -0.77 -8.92
C LEU A 145 2.24 -1.74 -9.76
N PHE A 146 1.69 -2.92 -10.03
CA PHE A 146 2.32 -3.92 -10.89
C PHE A 146 2.50 -3.40 -12.32
N LEU A 147 1.46 -2.80 -12.91
CA LEU A 147 1.52 -2.19 -14.24
C LEU A 147 2.49 -1.00 -14.33
N VAL A 148 2.60 -0.19 -13.28
CA VAL A 148 3.59 0.91 -13.23
C VAL A 148 5.01 0.33 -13.13
N GLY A 149 5.24 -0.66 -12.26
CA GLY A 149 6.55 -1.33 -12.15
C GLY A 149 7.02 -1.95 -13.46
N LEU A 150 6.10 -2.55 -14.23
CA LEU A 150 6.38 -3.11 -15.55
C LEU A 150 6.73 -2.05 -16.61
N LYS A 151 6.22 -0.82 -16.49
CA LYS A 151 6.54 0.26 -17.43
C LYS A 151 7.89 0.92 -17.17
N VAL A 152 8.38 0.85 -15.93
CA VAL A 152 9.64 1.48 -15.49
C VAL A 152 10.85 0.63 -15.83
N GLN A 153 10.70 -0.70 -15.86
CA GLN A 153 11.72 -1.52 -16.48
C GLN A 153 11.67 -1.31 -18.00
N SER A 154 12.68 -0.64 -18.55
CA SER A 154 12.97 -0.63 -20.00
C SER A 154 13.27 -2.02 -20.56
N PHE A 155 13.25 -3.05 -19.72
CA PHE A 155 13.30 -4.43 -20.12
C PHE A 155 11.87 -4.91 -20.38
N SER A 156 11.60 -5.22 -21.66
CA SER A 156 10.39 -5.96 -22.00
C SER A 156 10.33 -7.25 -21.17
N VAL A 157 9.13 -7.77 -20.91
CA VAL A 157 8.93 -9.05 -20.19
C VAL A 157 9.82 -10.17 -20.76
N VAL A 158 10.14 -10.09 -22.07
CA VAL A 158 11.09 -10.98 -22.77
C VAL A 158 12.51 -10.86 -22.21
N TYR A 159 12.99 -9.67 -21.91
CA TYR A 159 14.31 -9.48 -21.30
C TYR A 159 14.38 -9.94 -19.86
N LEU A 160 13.29 -9.83 -19.08
CA LEU A 160 13.24 -10.41 -17.74
C LEU A 160 13.39 -11.94 -17.81
N PHE A 161 12.68 -12.57 -18.76
CA PHE A 161 12.80 -14.01 -19.02
C PHE A 161 14.21 -14.38 -19.51
N LEU A 162 14.78 -13.62 -20.46
CA LEU A 162 16.13 -13.81 -20.97
C LEU A 162 17.19 -13.68 -19.87
N TYR A 163 17.05 -12.69 -18.99
CA TYR A 163 17.95 -12.47 -17.87
C TYR A 163 17.88 -13.63 -16.85
N LEU A 164 16.67 -14.11 -16.54
CA LEU A 164 16.48 -15.31 -15.72
C LEU A 164 17.19 -16.52 -16.34
N CYS A 165 17.01 -16.74 -17.64
CA CYS A 165 17.69 -17.83 -18.35
C CYS A 165 19.21 -17.67 -18.33
N THR A 166 19.75 -16.46 -18.51
CA THR A 166 21.21 -16.26 -18.40
C THR A 166 21.73 -16.52 -16.98
N LEU A 167 20.93 -16.21 -15.96
CA LEU A 167 21.29 -16.42 -14.55
C LEU A 167 21.23 -17.90 -14.15
N GLU A 168 20.38 -18.70 -14.82
CA GLU A 168 20.30 -20.15 -14.67
C GLU A 168 21.38 -20.89 -15.46
N ILE A 169 21.76 -20.39 -16.65
CA ILE A 169 22.81 -20.98 -17.49
C ILE A 169 24.22 -20.71 -16.93
N LEU A 170 24.42 -19.54 -16.31
CA LEU A 170 25.71 -19.15 -15.71
C LEU A 170 26.27 -20.17 -14.69
N PRO A 171 25.52 -20.66 -13.69
CA PRO A 171 26.03 -21.64 -12.73
C PRO A 171 26.36 -23.00 -13.38
N VAL A 172 25.60 -23.42 -14.40
CA VAL A 172 25.90 -24.64 -15.17
C VAL A 172 27.25 -24.50 -15.90
N LEU A 173 27.51 -23.33 -16.48
CA LEU A 173 28.74 -23.04 -17.20
C LEU A 173 29.96 -22.95 -16.26
N ILE A 174 29.77 -22.40 -15.05
CA ILE A 174 30.80 -22.37 -14.00
C ILE A 174 31.13 -23.79 -13.51
N LEU A 175 30.11 -24.65 -13.30
CA LEU A 175 30.31 -26.04 -12.90
C LEU A 175 31.06 -26.84 -13.98
N ALA A 176 30.69 -26.70 -15.25
CA ALA A 176 31.38 -27.35 -16.36
C ALA A 176 32.85 -26.92 -16.48
N LYS A 177 33.16 -25.65 -16.17
CA LYS A 177 34.53 -25.15 -16.19
C LYS A 177 35.36 -25.64 -14.99
N LEU A 178 34.75 -25.80 -13.82
CA LEU A 178 35.43 -26.34 -12.63
C LEU A 178 35.80 -27.81 -12.80
N ILE A 179 34.92 -28.61 -13.43
CA ILE A 179 35.19 -30.04 -13.68
C ILE A 179 36.36 -30.21 -14.65
N ASN A 180 36.39 -29.46 -15.76
CA ASN A 180 37.50 -29.47 -16.71
C ASN A 180 38.82 -28.89 -16.17
N LEU A 181 38.82 -28.21 -15.02
CA LEU A 181 40.03 -27.70 -14.37
C LEU A 181 40.59 -28.71 -13.35
N PHE A 182 39.81 -29.72 -12.96
CA PHE A 182 40.16 -30.72 -11.95
C PHE A 182 40.57 -32.08 -12.54
N ASP A 183 40.40 -32.28 -13.86
CA ASP A 183 41.04 -33.31 -14.69
C ASP A 183 42.32 -32.76 -15.35
#